data_AF-A0A2T3J0S7-F1
#
_entry.id   AF-A0A2T3J0S7-F1
#
_cell.length_a   1.000
_cell.length_b   1.000
_cell.length_c   1.000
_cell.angle_alpha   90.00
_cell.angle_beta   90.00
_cell.angle_gamma   90.00
#
_symmetry.space_group_name_H-M   'P 1'
#
loop_
_entity.id
_entity.type
_entity.pdbx_description
1 polymer ?
#
loop_
_entity_poly.entity_id
_entity_poly.type
_entity_poly.pdbx_seq_one_letter_code
_entity_poly.pdbx_strand_id
1 'polypeptide(L)'
;MLHQSFVKLFWRHFDNIAQASAWFHVRPITVKRWLTGEIDVNPMAEKLLIIRARGYLPDDTRWQGFRIDEQYCVIVTPDGRRFSPKELMSWSLRYDEYHALKRLYELDYVPVRSNVVTPLPFRGGRRLQQPMHETVSKDKKKKYRNIQTKHAAKK
;
A
#
# COMPACT_ATOMS: atom_id res chain seq x y z
N MET A 1 -4.59 -27.20 24.78
CA MET A 1 -5.48 -26.44 25.70
C MET A 1 -6.56 -25.76 24.87
N LEU A 2 -7.84 -25.79 25.27
CA LEU A 2 -8.90 -25.18 24.44
C LEU A 2 -8.86 -23.65 24.52
N HIS A 3 -8.52 -23.00 23.41
CA HIS A 3 -8.48 -21.54 23.30
C HIS A 3 -9.89 -20.97 23.12
N GLN A 4 -10.56 -20.67 24.24
CA GLN A 4 -11.94 -20.16 24.26
C GLN A 4 -12.14 -18.89 23.40
N SER A 5 -11.14 -18.02 23.36
CA SER A 5 -11.12 -16.82 22.51
C SER A 5 -11.21 -17.18 21.02
N PHE A 6 -10.40 -18.13 20.57
CA PHE A 6 -10.39 -18.62 19.19
C PHE A 6 -11.73 -19.25 18.82
N VAL A 7 -12.27 -20.12 19.67
CA VAL A 7 -13.56 -20.80 19.41
C VAL A 7 -14.70 -19.80 19.27
N LYS A 8 -14.79 -18.82 20.18
CA LYS A 8 -15.83 -17.76 20.10
C LYS A 8 -15.69 -16.93 18.83
N LEU A 9 -14.46 -16.56 18.48
CA LEU A 9 -14.22 -15.71 17.32
C LEU A 9 -14.43 -16.49 16.00
N PHE A 10 -14.10 -17.78 15.99
CA PHE A 10 -14.35 -18.68 14.87
C PHE A 10 -15.84 -18.70 14.50
N TRP A 11 -16.71 -19.00 15.47
CA TRP A 11 -18.16 -19.11 15.23
C TRP A 11 -18.84 -17.77 14.96
N ARG A 12 -18.15 -16.64 15.19
CA ARG A 12 -18.63 -15.32 14.79
C ARG A 12 -18.41 -15.04 13.29
N HIS A 13 -17.43 -15.68 12.67
CA HIS A 13 -17.02 -15.40 11.29
C HIS A 13 -17.25 -16.53 10.29
N PHE A 14 -17.53 -17.74 10.77
CA PHE A 14 -17.80 -18.91 9.94
C PHE A 14 -19.06 -19.61 10.42
N ASP A 15 -19.94 -19.94 9.48
CA ASP A 15 -21.19 -20.64 9.77
C ASP A 15 -20.96 -22.15 9.92
N ASN A 16 -19.90 -22.67 9.29
CA ASN A 16 -19.58 -24.09 9.30
C ASN A 16 -18.08 -24.38 9.17
N ILE A 17 -17.70 -25.60 9.55
CA ILE A 17 -16.30 -26.07 9.53
C ILE A 17 -15.74 -26.13 8.10
N ALA A 18 -16.57 -26.44 7.10
CA ALA A 18 -16.12 -26.54 5.72
C ALA A 18 -15.63 -25.18 5.18
N GLN A 19 -16.40 -24.12 5.40
CA GLN A 19 -16.06 -22.74 5.05
C GLN A 19 -14.76 -22.30 5.72
N ALA A 20 -14.63 -22.55 7.02
CA ALA A 20 -13.41 -22.22 7.73
C ALA A 20 -12.20 -23.02 7.21
N SER A 21 -12.37 -24.32 6.97
CA SER A 21 -11.30 -25.18 6.46
C SER A 21 -10.81 -24.73 5.08
N ALA A 22 -11.72 -24.28 4.21
CA ALA A 22 -11.38 -23.69 2.91
C ALA A 22 -10.60 -22.39 3.07
N TRP A 23 -11.03 -21.51 3.99
CA TRP A 23 -10.36 -20.22 4.23
C TRP A 23 -8.97 -20.38 4.85
N PHE A 24 -8.81 -21.28 5.82
CA PHE A 24 -7.52 -21.59 6.42
C PHE A 24 -6.63 -22.47 5.53
N HIS A 25 -7.13 -22.97 4.40
CA HIS A 25 -6.47 -23.95 3.54
C HIS A 25 -5.98 -25.21 4.29
N VAL A 26 -6.85 -25.76 5.15
CA VAL A 26 -6.57 -27.00 5.91
C VAL A 26 -7.68 -28.02 5.70
N ARG A 27 -7.44 -29.26 6.13
CA ARG A 27 -8.49 -30.29 6.11
C ARG A 27 -9.55 -29.98 7.19
N PRO A 28 -10.85 -30.30 6.97
CA PRO A 28 -11.90 -30.10 7.97
C PRO A 28 -11.61 -30.75 9.32
N ILE A 29 -10.97 -31.92 9.31
CA ILE A 29 -10.58 -32.63 10.54
C ILE A 29 -9.61 -31.83 11.40
N THR A 30 -8.72 -31.02 10.79
CA THR A 30 -7.78 -30.17 11.51
C THR A 30 -8.52 -29.09 12.30
N VAL A 31 -9.50 -28.44 11.66
CA VAL A 31 -10.36 -27.45 12.34
C VAL A 31 -11.16 -28.09 13.45
N LYS A 32 -11.71 -29.29 13.23
CA LYS A 32 -12.43 -30.04 14.27
C LYS A 32 -11.54 -30.26 15.50
N ARG A 33 -10.29 -30.70 15.31
CA ARG A 33 -9.32 -30.90 16.40
C ARG A 33 -8.95 -29.63 17.16
N TRP A 34 -8.86 -28.49 16.47
CA TRP A 34 -8.68 -27.19 17.11
C TRP A 34 -9.86 -26.80 17.99
N LEU A 35 -11.09 -27.03 17.51
CA LEU A 35 -12.32 -26.71 18.23
C LEU A 35 -12.60 -27.65 19.40
N THR A 36 -12.16 -28.91 19.34
CA THR A 36 -12.27 -29.86 20.46
C THR A 36 -11.13 -29.72 21.46
N GLY A 37 -10.05 -29.03 21.10
CA GLY A 37 -8.85 -28.88 21.94
C GLY A 37 -7.96 -30.11 21.98
N GLU A 38 -8.18 -31.08 21.07
CA GLU A 38 -7.32 -32.26 20.88
C GLU A 38 -5.89 -31.86 20.48
N ILE A 39 -5.77 -30.77 19.72
CA ILE A 39 -4.49 -30.19 19.29
C ILE A 39 -4.58 -28.68 19.47
N ASP A 40 -3.45 -28.07 19.84
CA ASP A 40 -3.34 -26.62 19.91
C ASP A 40 -3.57 -25.97 18.54
N VAL A 41 -4.14 -24.77 18.56
CA VAL A 41 -4.42 -23.99 17.35
C VAL A 41 -3.09 -23.53 16.77
N ASN A 42 -2.93 -23.62 15.45
CA ASN A 42 -1.77 -23.03 14.79
C ASN A 42 -1.74 -21.52 15.09
N PRO A 43 -0.65 -20.97 15.68
CA PRO A 43 -0.57 -19.54 15.99
C PRO A 43 -0.82 -18.63 14.78
N MET A 44 -0.50 -19.09 13.57
CA MET A 44 -0.78 -18.37 12.33
C MET A 44 -2.28 -18.33 12.01
N ALA A 45 -3.01 -19.41 12.26
CA ALA A 45 -4.47 -19.45 12.09
C ALA A 45 -5.16 -18.49 13.07
N GLU A 46 -4.70 -18.44 14.32
CA GLU A 46 -5.22 -17.46 15.29
C GLU A 46 -4.96 -16.01 14.84
N LYS A 47 -3.74 -15.70 14.38
CA LYS A 47 -3.40 -14.36 13.86
C LYS A 47 -4.23 -13.98 12.64
N LEU A 48 -4.37 -14.88 11.66
CA LEU A 48 -5.18 -14.65 10.47
C LEU A 48 -6.63 -14.35 10.86
N LEU A 49 -7.19 -15.16 11.77
CA LEU A 49 -8.55 -14.97 12.23
C LEU A 49 -8.75 -13.60 12.90
N ILE A 50 -7.77 -13.13 13.68
CA ILE A 50 -7.78 -11.78 14.28
C ILE A 50 -7.71 -10.68 13.21
N ILE A 51 -6.87 -10.85 12.18
CA ILE A 51 -6.75 -9.89 11.07
C ILE A 51 -8.09 -9.76 10.33
N ARG A 52 -8.74 -10.89 10.03
CA ARG A 52 -10.09 -10.94 9.45
C ARG A 52 -11.13 -10.30 10.36
N ALA A 53 -11.09 -10.59 11.66
CA ALA A 53 -12.03 -10.04 12.64
C ALA A 53 -11.99 -8.52 12.74
N ARG A 54 -10.80 -7.94 12.57
CA ARG A 54 -10.60 -6.48 12.53
C ARG A 54 -10.97 -5.85 11.20
N GLY A 55 -11.26 -6.65 10.17
CA GLY A 55 -11.55 -6.16 8.82
C GLY A 55 -10.31 -5.71 8.05
N TYR A 56 -9.11 -6.14 8.44
CA TYR A 56 -7.87 -5.78 7.75
C TYR A 56 -7.58 -6.64 6.52
N LEU A 57 -8.18 -7.83 6.44
CA LEU A 57 -8.09 -8.68 5.26
C LEU A 57 -9.45 -8.74 4.57
N PRO A 58 -9.59 -8.12 3.39
CA PRO A 58 -10.77 -8.30 2.57
C PRO A 58 -10.67 -9.63 1.80
N ASP A 59 -11.59 -10.55 2.09
CA ASP A 59 -11.62 -11.89 1.48
C ASP A 59 -12.48 -11.96 0.18
N ASP A 60 -12.88 -10.82 -0.37
CA ASP A 60 -13.73 -10.72 -1.56
C ASP A 60 -12.87 -10.64 -2.84
N THR A 61 -13.30 -11.36 -3.88
CA THR A 61 -12.80 -11.29 -5.25
C THR A 61 -12.59 -9.87 -5.80
N ARG A 62 -13.36 -8.88 -5.34
CA ARG A 62 -13.21 -7.47 -5.73
C ARG A 62 -11.86 -6.87 -5.32
N TRP A 63 -11.20 -7.44 -4.31
CA TRP A 63 -9.89 -7.02 -3.84
C TRP A 63 -8.74 -7.76 -4.53
N GLN A 64 -9.04 -8.61 -5.51
CA GLN A 64 -8.02 -9.32 -6.27
C GLN A 64 -7.08 -8.34 -6.98
N GLY A 65 -5.76 -8.57 -6.82
CA GLY A 65 -4.71 -7.74 -7.42
C GLY A 65 -4.39 -6.47 -6.63
N PHE A 66 -5.17 -6.11 -5.62
CA PHE A 66 -4.75 -5.10 -4.66
C PHE A 66 -3.65 -5.68 -3.76
N ARG A 67 -2.64 -4.86 -3.46
CA ARG A 67 -1.53 -5.26 -2.60
C ARG A 67 -1.12 -4.11 -1.69
N ILE A 68 -0.49 -4.43 -0.58
CA ILE A 68 0.07 -3.44 0.36
C ILE A 68 1.58 -3.38 0.12
N ASP A 69 2.11 -2.18 -0.09
CA ASP A 69 3.55 -1.94 -0.13
C ASP A 69 4.00 -1.57 1.29
N GLU A 70 4.58 -2.54 1.99
CA GLU A 70 4.97 -2.40 3.40
C GLU A 70 6.05 -1.34 3.62
N GLN A 71 6.95 -1.13 2.66
CA GLN A 71 8.04 -0.16 2.79
C GLN A 71 7.51 1.28 2.80
N TYR A 72 6.48 1.55 2.01
CA TYR A 72 5.90 2.90 1.88
C TYR A 72 4.56 3.06 2.60
N CYS A 73 4.01 1.97 3.17
CA CYS A 73 2.70 1.92 3.81
C CYS A 73 1.58 2.49 2.90
N VAL A 74 1.54 2.00 1.65
CA VAL A 74 0.55 2.42 0.64
C VAL A 74 -0.20 1.22 0.07
N ILE A 75 -1.45 1.43 -0.34
CA ILE A 75 -2.22 0.46 -1.11
C ILE A 75 -1.85 0.62 -2.57
N VAL A 76 -1.54 -0.48 -3.25
CA VAL A 76 -1.28 -0.52 -4.67
C VAL A 76 -2.43 -1.23 -5.37
N THR A 77 -3.00 -0.59 -6.39
CA THR A 77 -4.08 -1.16 -7.20
C THR A 77 -3.55 -2.17 -8.21
N PRO A 78 -4.43 -2.98 -8.82
CA PRO A 78 -4.06 -3.85 -9.95
C PRO A 78 -3.37 -3.09 -11.09
N ASP A 79 -3.82 -1.86 -11.38
CA ASP A 79 -3.22 -0.97 -12.38
C ASP A 79 -1.87 -0.34 -11.96
N GLY A 80 -1.35 -0.68 -10.78
CA GLY A 80 -0.08 -0.16 -10.27
C GLY A 80 -0.14 1.23 -9.65
N ARG A 81 -1.32 1.84 -9.52
CA ARG A 81 -1.48 3.12 -8.82
C ARG A 81 -1.28 2.92 -7.33
N ARG A 82 -0.65 3.91 -6.68
CA ARG A 82 -0.38 3.87 -5.24
C ARG A 82 -1.24 4.90 -4.54
N PHE A 83 -1.85 4.50 -3.42
CA PHE A 83 -2.68 5.33 -2.59
C PHE A 83 -2.15 5.34 -1.16
N SER A 84 -1.76 6.52 -0.71
CA SER A 84 -1.45 6.75 0.69
C SER A 84 -2.74 6.79 1.53
N PRO A 85 -2.67 6.51 2.85
CA PRO A 85 -3.84 6.63 3.73
C PRO A 85 -4.50 8.01 3.67
N LYS A 86 -3.70 9.09 3.53
CA LYS A 86 -4.23 10.45 3.40
C LYS A 86 -5.02 10.66 2.10
N GLU A 87 -4.55 10.10 0.99
CA GLU A 87 -5.26 10.16 -0.29
C GLU A 87 -6.57 9.39 -0.23
N LEU A 88 -6.57 8.20 0.38
CA LEU A 88 -7.78 7.38 0.58
C LEU A 88 -8.83 8.12 1.40
N MET A 89 -8.44 8.77 2.51
CA MET A 89 -9.35 9.59 3.31
C MET A 89 -9.99 10.74 2.52
N SER A 90 -9.24 11.34 1.59
CA SER A 90 -9.74 12.42 0.75
C SER A 90 -10.52 11.95 -0.47
N TRP A 91 -10.52 10.64 -0.78
CA TRP A 91 -11.01 10.13 -2.06
C TRP A 91 -12.52 10.28 -2.21
N SER A 92 -13.30 10.01 -1.14
CA SER A 92 -14.75 10.19 -1.15
C SER A 92 -15.13 11.65 -1.40
N LEU A 93 -14.52 12.57 -0.65
CA LEU A 93 -14.76 14.00 -0.78
C LEU A 93 -14.42 14.51 -2.19
N ARG A 94 -13.28 14.09 -2.76
CA ARG A 94 -12.92 14.44 -4.14
C ARG A 94 -13.89 13.90 -5.17
N TYR A 95 -14.44 12.71 -4.93
CA TYR A 95 -15.44 12.10 -5.81
C TYR A 95 -16.77 12.88 -5.77
N ASP A 96 -17.19 13.31 -4.58
CA ASP A 96 -18.39 14.12 -4.38
C ASP A 96 -18.26 15.51 -5.01
N GLU A 97 -17.12 16.19 -4.79
CA GLU A 97 -16.79 17.47 -5.42
C GLU A 97 -16.83 17.37 -6.94
N TYR A 98 -16.24 16.31 -7.49
CA TYR A 98 -16.24 16.06 -8.93
C TYR A 98 -17.67 15.93 -9.49
N HIS A 99 -18.55 15.18 -8.83
CA HIS A 99 -19.95 15.04 -9.28
C HIS A 99 -20.79 16.30 -9.07
N ALA A 100 -20.49 17.10 -8.06
CA ALA A 100 -21.13 18.40 -7.88
C ALA A 100 -20.75 19.36 -9.02
N LEU A 101 -19.45 19.44 -9.34
CA LEU A 101 -18.96 20.24 -10.46
C LEU A 101 -19.49 19.75 -11.80
N LYS A 102 -19.56 18.42 -12.00
CA LYS A 102 -20.12 17.85 -13.22
C LYS A 102 -21.59 18.25 -13.43
N ARG A 103 -22.40 18.24 -12.36
CA ARG A 103 -23.81 18.67 -12.40
C ARG A 103 -23.96 20.17 -12.67
N LEU A 104 -23.08 20.99 -12.12
CA LEU A 104 -23.13 22.45 -12.27
C LEU A 104 -22.69 22.94 -13.65
N TYR A 105 -21.70 22.28 -14.25
CA TYR A 105 -21.00 22.78 -15.44
C TYR A 105 -21.05 21.84 -16.65
N GLU A 106 -21.89 20.79 -16.61
CA GLU A 106 -21.99 19.77 -17.67
C GLU A 106 -20.62 19.33 -18.18
N LEU A 107 -19.72 19.01 -17.24
CA LEU A 107 -18.35 18.62 -17.59
C LEU A 107 -18.38 17.26 -18.30
N ASP A 108 -18.42 17.30 -19.64
CA ASP A 108 -18.36 16.13 -20.52
C ASP A 108 -16.99 15.45 -20.52
N TYR A 109 -15.96 16.12 -20.01
CA TYR A 109 -14.60 15.61 -19.98
C TYR A 109 -13.96 15.72 -18.60
N VAL A 110 -13.49 14.57 -18.09
CA VAL A 110 -12.60 14.51 -16.92
C VAL A 110 -11.16 14.45 -17.42
N PRO A 111 -10.35 15.49 -17.25
CA PRO A 111 -8.94 15.37 -17.55
C PRO A 111 -8.32 14.33 -16.61
N VAL A 112 -7.77 13.26 -17.19
CA VAL A 112 -6.95 12.31 -16.44
C VAL A 112 -5.75 13.11 -15.91
N ARG A 113 -5.69 13.34 -14.59
CA ARG A 113 -4.52 14.00 -13.99
C ARG A 113 -3.32 13.07 -14.17
N SER A 114 -2.45 13.39 -15.12
CA SER A 114 -1.07 12.92 -15.11
C SER A 114 -0.41 13.41 -13.83
N ASN A 115 0.38 12.54 -13.18
CA ASN A 115 1.11 12.80 -11.93
C ASN A 115 1.48 14.29 -11.76
N VAL A 116 0.98 14.91 -10.69
CA VAL A 116 1.41 16.26 -10.31
C VAL A 116 2.89 16.13 -9.94
N VAL A 117 3.78 16.51 -10.86
CA VAL A 117 5.21 16.56 -10.61
C VAL A 117 5.42 17.60 -9.50
N THR A 118 5.73 17.16 -8.29
CA THR A 118 6.05 18.06 -7.18
C THR A 118 7.25 18.92 -7.59
N PRO A 119 7.10 20.26 -7.64
CA PRO A 119 8.20 21.12 -8.07
C PRO A 119 9.35 21.01 -7.08
N LEU A 120 10.58 21.05 -7.60
CA LEU A 120 11.78 20.98 -6.77
C LEU A 120 11.83 22.13 -5.74
N PRO A 121 12.48 21.91 -4.58
CA PRO A 121 12.50 22.88 -3.49
C PRO A 121 13.22 24.19 -3.88
N PHE A 122 12.87 25.28 -3.19
CA PHE A 122 13.55 26.57 -3.32
C PHE A 122 14.89 26.57 -2.58
N ARG A 123 15.88 27.28 -3.15
CA ARG A 123 17.15 27.58 -2.50
C ARG A 123 17.63 28.96 -2.94
N GLY A 124 17.78 29.90 -2.00
CA GLY A 124 18.30 31.24 -2.29
C GLY A 124 17.45 32.03 -3.30
N GLY A 125 16.13 32.05 -3.12
CA GLY A 125 15.22 32.82 -3.98
C GLY A 125 14.90 32.23 -5.36
N ARG A 126 15.47 31.07 -5.72
CA ARG A 126 15.15 30.35 -6.98
C ARG A 126 14.87 28.86 -6.73
N ARG A 127 14.04 28.22 -7.57
CA ARG A 127 13.81 26.76 -7.51
C ARG A 127 14.96 26.02 -8.18
N LEU A 128 15.29 24.83 -7.66
CA LEU A 128 16.26 23.94 -8.30
C LEU A 128 15.72 23.46 -9.65
N GLN A 129 16.59 23.35 -10.66
CA GLN A 129 16.23 22.81 -11.98
C GLN A 129 16.40 21.30 -12.10
N GLN A 130 17.20 20.69 -11.22
CA GLN A 130 17.46 19.25 -11.18
C GLN A 130 17.54 18.77 -9.72
N PRO A 131 17.09 17.54 -9.44
CA PRO A 131 17.20 16.95 -8.10
C PRO A 131 18.68 16.84 -7.70
N MET A 132 18.98 17.13 -6.43
CA MET A 132 20.33 16.91 -5.92
C MET A 132 20.57 15.40 -5.79
N HIS A 133 21.65 14.94 -6.39
CA HIS A 133 22.24 13.65 -6.10
C HIS A 133 23.37 13.86 -5.09
N GLU A 134 23.39 13.12 -3.98
CA GLU A 134 24.46 13.18 -2.97
C GLU A 134 25.83 12.83 -3.56
N THR A 135 25.83 12.02 -4.63
CA THR A 135 27.04 11.60 -5.32
C THR A 135 27.34 12.50 -6.53
N VAL A 136 28.59 12.94 -6.62
CA VAL A 136 29.05 13.72 -7.79
C VAL A 136 29.10 12.80 -9.01
N SER A 137 28.35 13.14 -10.06
CA SER A 137 28.30 12.36 -11.30
C SER A 137 29.68 12.25 -11.97
N LYS A 138 29.90 11.19 -12.75
CA LYS A 138 31.17 10.94 -13.45
C LYS A 138 31.56 12.12 -14.35
N ASP A 139 30.61 12.71 -15.07
CA ASP A 139 30.85 13.86 -15.95
C ASP A 139 31.25 15.11 -15.17
N LYS A 140 30.65 15.32 -14.00
CA LYS A 140 30.98 16.46 -13.13
C LYS A 140 32.38 16.28 -12.53
N LYS A 141 32.75 15.06 -12.11
CA LYS A 141 34.13 14.72 -11.71
C LYS A 141 35.13 14.96 -12.85
N LYS A 142 34.80 14.57 -14.08
CA LYS A 142 35.65 14.78 -15.27
C LYS A 142 35.85 16.28 -15.55
N LYS A 143 34.79 17.09 -15.45
CA LYS A 143 34.88 18.56 -15.57
C LYS A 143 35.76 19.19 -14.50
N TYR A 144 35.64 18.77 -13.23
CA TYR A 144 36.50 19.27 -12.16
C TYR A 144 37.98 18.98 -12.42
N ARG A 145 38.32 17.77 -12.87
CA ARG A 145 39.70 17.43 -13.26
C ARG A 145 40.21 18.33 -14.38
N ASN A 146 39.41 18.54 -15.43
CA ASN A 146 39.79 19.41 -16.54
C ASN A 146 39.97 20.88 -16.14
N ILE A 147 39.21 21.35 -15.15
CA ILE A 147 39.37 22.70 -14.59
C ILE A 147 40.67 22.77 -13.79
N GLN A 148 40.95 21.78 -12.93
CA GLN A 148 42.19 21.73 -12.16
C GLN A 148 43.42 21.66 -13.07
N THR A 149 43.41 20.86 -14.13
CA THR A 149 44.53 20.79 -15.09
C THR A 149 44.74 22.11 -15.82
N LYS A 150 43.66 22.80 -16.23
CA LYS A 150 43.75 24.14 -16.83
C LYS A 150 44.30 25.20 -15.88
N HIS A 151 43.97 25.14 -14.60
CA HIS A 151 44.53 26.04 -13.59
C HIS A 151 46.00 25.73 -13.30
N ALA A 152 46.38 24.45 -13.25
CA ALA A 152 47.77 24.04 -13.07
C ALA A 152 48.66 24.46 -14.27
N ALA A 153 48.13 24.41 -15.49
CA ALA A 153 48.83 24.85 -16.70
C ALA A 153 48.92 26.38 -16.87
N LYS A 154 48.17 27.16 -16.06
CA LYS A 154 48.21 28.63 -16.04
C LYS A 154 49.15 29.20 -14.96
N LYS A 155 49.71 28.34 -14.10
CA LYS A 155 50.71 28.68 -13.10
C LYS A 155 52.08 28.31 -13.63
#